data_AF-A0A5E4D8B7-F1
#
_entry.id   AF-A0A5E4D8B7-F1
#
_cell.length_a   1.000
_cell.length_b   1.000
_cell.length_c   1.000
_cell.angle_alpha   90.00
_cell.angle_beta   90.00
_cell.angle_gamma   90.00
#
_symmetry.space_group_name_H-M   'P 1'
#
loop_
_entity.id
_entity.type
_entity.pdbx_description
1 polymer ?
#
loop_
_entity_poly.entity_id
_entity_poly.type
_entity_poly.pdbx_seq_one_letter_code
_entity_poly.pdbx_strand_id
1 'polypeptide(L)'
;MNLRGLFQDFNPSKFLIYACLLLFSVLLALRLDGIIQWSYWAVFAPIWLWKLMVIVGASVGTGVWARNPQYRAEGETCVEFKAMLIAVGIHLLLLMFEVLVCDRIERGSHFWLLVFMPLFFVSPVSVAACVWGFRHDRSLELEILCSVNILQFIFIALRLDKIIHWPWL
;
A
#
# COMPACT_ATOMS: atom_id res chain seq x y z
N MET A 1 -4.79 3.26 35.29
CA MET A 1 -4.70 2.65 33.93
C MET A 1 -3.57 1.63 33.93
N ASN A 2 -3.86 0.38 33.57
CA ASN A 2 -2.91 -0.71 33.67
C ASN A 2 -1.97 -0.69 32.46
N LEU A 3 -0.90 0.11 32.55
CA LEU A 3 0.08 0.34 31.46
C LEU A 3 0.66 -0.96 30.89
N ARG A 4 0.72 -2.02 31.72
CA ARG A 4 1.17 -3.35 31.31
C ARG A 4 0.26 -3.99 30.26
N GLY A 5 -1.05 -3.86 30.39
CA GLY A 5 -2.01 -4.35 29.39
C GLY A 5 -1.92 -3.55 28.10
N LEU A 6 -1.75 -2.22 28.20
CA LEU A 6 -1.60 -1.34 27.04
C LEU A 6 -0.38 -1.70 26.16
N PHE A 7 0.75 -2.05 26.76
CA PHE A 7 1.96 -2.47 26.02
C PHE A 7 1.91 -3.91 25.52
N GLN A 8 1.08 -4.77 26.13
CA GLN A 8 0.97 -6.18 25.75
C GLN A 8 0.10 -6.36 24.51
N ASP A 9 -0.90 -5.49 24.30
CA ASP A 9 -1.73 -5.45 23.08
C ASP A 9 -1.16 -4.53 21.99
N PHE A 10 0.00 -3.91 22.24
CA PHE A 10 0.60 -2.97 21.30
C PHE A 10 1.18 -3.70 20.09
N ASN A 11 0.57 -3.48 18.93
CA ASN A 11 1.08 -3.98 17.66
C ASN A 11 2.01 -2.94 17.02
N PRO A 12 3.35 -3.12 17.08
CA PRO A 12 4.30 -2.11 16.62
C PRO A 12 4.23 -1.87 15.10
N SER A 13 3.86 -2.88 14.30
CA SER A 13 3.73 -2.72 12.86
C SER A 13 2.52 -1.86 12.51
N LYS A 14 1.35 -2.13 13.12
CA LYS A 14 0.15 -1.29 12.95
C LYS A 14 0.41 0.14 13.41
N PHE A 15 1.08 0.32 14.54
CA PHE A 15 1.44 1.65 15.03
C PHE A 15 2.31 2.42 14.03
N LEU A 16 3.35 1.79 13.48
CA LEU A 16 4.21 2.41 12.48
C LEU A 16 3.41 2.80 11.23
N ILE A 17 2.52 1.93 10.75
CA ILE A 17 1.66 2.22 9.59
C ILE A 17 0.79 3.45 9.86
N TYR A 18 0.07 3.47 10.98
CA TYR A 18 -0.80 4.60 11.31
C TYR A 18 -0.02 5.89 11.55
N ALA A 19 1.16 5.81 12.17
CA ALA A 19 2.03 6.97 12.36
C ALA A 19 2.54 7.52 11.01
N CYS A 20 2.97 6.65 10.09
CA CYS A 20 3.38 7.03 8.74
C CYS A 20 2.23 7.68 7.96
N LEU A 21 1.03 7.09 8.00
CA LEU A 21 -0.16 7.63 7.35
C LEU A 21 -0.55 8.99 7.92
N LEU A 22 -0.57 9.12 9.26
CA LEU A 22 -0.87 10.38 9.94
C LEU A 22 0.14 11.47 9.55
N LEU A 23 1.43 11.15 9.59
CA LEU A 23 2.48 12.09 9.24
C LEU A 23 2.38 12.52 7.78
N PHE A 24 2.11 11.58 6.86
CA PHE A 24 1.86 11.89 5.46
C PHE A 24 0.66 12.82 5.29
N SER A 25 -0.47 12.53 5.93
CA SER A 25 -1.67 13.39 5.85
C SER A 25 -1.42 14.81 6.35
N VAL A 26 -0.68 14.95 7.46
CA VAL A 26 -0.31 16.27 8.01
C VAL A 26 0.64 17.01 7.06
N LEU A 27 1.71 16.36 6.59
CA LEU A 27 2.67 16.98 5.66
C LEU A 27 2.02 17.38 4.34
N LEU A 28 1.13 16.53 3.82
CA LEU A 28 0.40 16.81 2.58
C LEU A 28 -0.51 18.03 2.76
N ALA A 29 -1.29 18.09 3.85
CA ALA A 29 -2.14 19.25 4.13
C ALA A 29 -1.32 20.54 4.24
N LEU A 30 -0.24 20.54 5.04
CA LEU A 30 0.64 21.70 5.19
C LEU A 30 1.27 22.14 3.87
N ARG A 31 1.58 21.18 2.98
CA ARG A 31 2.12 21.49 1.65
C ARG A 31 1.06 22.11 0.75
N LEU A 32 -0.15 21.56 0.74
CA LEU A 32 -1.27 22.07 -0.05
C LEU A 32 -1.71 23.47 0.43
N ASP A 33 -1.61 23.74 1.73
CA ASP A 33 -1.87 25.07 2.32
C ASP A 33 -0.72 26.07 2.08
N GLY A 34 0.38 25.64 1.45
CA GLY A 34 1.53 26.49 1.15
C GLY A 34 2.40 26.87 2.36
N ILE A 35 2.13 26.30 3.54
CA ILE A 35 2.89 26.55 4.78
C ILE A 35 4.31 26.02 4.65
N ILE A 36 4.47 24.83 4.06
CA ILE A 36 5.79 24.24 3.78
C ILE A 36 6.10 24.28 2.27
N GLN A 37 7.36 24.59 1.94
CA GLN A 37 7.86 24.69 0.56
C GLN A 37 8.67 23.47 0.11
N TRP A 38 8.51 22.33 0.78
CA TRP A 38 9.23 21.10 0.47
C TRP A 38 8.77 20.48 -0.85
N SER A 39 9.62 19.69 -1.49
CA SER A 39 9.21 18.91 -2.67
C SER A 39 8.18 17.85 -2.28
N TYR A 40 7.33 17.45 -3.22
CA TYR A 40 6.37 16.37 -2.95
C TYR A 40 7.07 15.05 -2.61
N TRP A 41 8.29 14.85 -3.10
CA TRP A 41 9.15 13.72 -2.73
C TRP A 41 9.41 13.63 -1.23
N ALA A 42 9.65 14.76 -0.56
CA ALA A 42 9.85 14.82 0.88
C ALA A 42 8.53 14.65 1.65
N VAL A 43 7.42 15.18 1.13
CA VAL A 43 6.09 15.01 1.73
C VAL A 43 5.67 13.53 1.75
N PHE A 44 6.01 12.77 0.72
CA PHE A 44 5.74 11.33 0.64
C PHE A 44 6.71 10.45 1.44
N ALA A 45 7.77 11.01 2.05
CA ALA A 45 8.77 10.26 2.83
C ALA A 45 8.22 9.28 3.88
N PRO A 46 7.17 9.63 4.65
CA PRO A 46 6.60 8.70 5.62
C PRO A 46 6.03 7.43 4.97
N ILE A 47 5.47 7.55 3.76
CA ILE A 47 4.92 6.42 3.00
C ILE A 47 6.06 5.55 2.46
N TRP A 48 7.12 6.16 1.92
CA TRP A 48 8.32 5.44 1.45
C TRP A 48 8.94 4.61 2.57
N LEU A 49 9.03 5.18 3.78
CA LEU A 49 9.56 4.48 4.95
C LEU A 49 8.74 3.23 5.27
N TRP A 50 7.41 3.33 5.26
CA TRP A 50 6.54 2.18 5.47
C TRP A 50 6.73 1.10 4.39
N LYS A 51 6.72 1.47 3.10
CA LYS A 51 6.92 0.50 2.01
C LYS A 51 8.30 -0.17 2.08
N LEU A 52 9.34 0.58 2.41
CA LEU A 52 10.69 0.06 2.58
C LEU A 52 10.72 -1.02 3.67
N MET A 53 10.08 -0.80 4.81
CA MET A 53 9.98 -1.81 5.87
C MET A 53 9.29 -3.09 5.41
N VAL A 54 8.23 -2.99 4.60
CA VAL A 54 7.56 -4.17 4.02
C VAL A 54 8.52 -4.95 3.11
N ILE A 55 9.26 -4.25 2.23
CA ILE A 55 10.22 -4.87 1.32
C ILE A 55 11.37 -5.54 2.08
N VAL A 56 11.90 -4.88 3.11
CA VAL A 56 12.95 -5.44 3.97
C VAL A 56 12.43 -6.69 4.70
N GLY A 57 11.24 -6.62 5.29
CA GLY A 57 10.61 -7.76 5.97
C GLY A 57 10.47 -8.97 5.05
N ALA A 58 10.02 -8.75 3.82
CA ALA A 58 9.88 -9.81 2.83
C ALA A 58 11.20 -10.35 2.29
N SER A 59 12.21 -9.50 2.17
CA SER A 59 13.56 -9.91 1.78
C SER A 59 14.17 -10.81 2.85
N VAL A 60 14.02 -10.45 4.13
CA VAL A 60 14.44 -11.28 5.27
C VAL A 60 13.64 -12.59 5.30
N GLY A 61 12.31 -12.53 5.17
CA GLY A 61 11.45 -13.72 5.13
C GLY A 61 11.82 -14.68 3.99
N THR A 62 12.10 -14.16 2.80
CA THR A 62 12.57 -14.94 1.65
C THR A 62 13.96 -15.53 1.89
N GLY A 63 14.88 -14.77 2.50
CA GLY A 63 16.21 -15.25 2.86
C GLY A 63 16.16 -16.40 3.89
N VAL A 64 15.30 -16.29 4.90
CA VAL A 64 15.07 -17.34 5.90
C VAL A 64 14.43 -18.57 5.26
N TRP A 65 13.42 -18.38 4.41
CA TRP A 65 12.75 -19.46 3.66
C TRP A 65 13.74 -20.24 2.77
N ALA A 66 14.63 -19.53 2.07
CA ALA A 66 15.61 -20.14 1.19
C ALA A 66 16.66 -20.98 1.94
N ARG A 67 17.05 -20.56 3.15
CA ARG A 67 18.07 -21.24 3.97
C ARG A 67 17.56 -22.45 4.74
N ASN A 68 16.25 -22.56 4.95
CA ASN A 68 15.63 -23.59 5.79
C ASN A 68 14.68 -24.45 4.95
N PRO A 69 15.19 -25.51 4.28
CA PRO A 69 14.39 -26.37 3.42
C PRO A 69 13.28 -27.12 4.17
N GLN A 70 13.38 -27.24 5.50
CA GLN A 70 12.36 -27.86 6.36
C GLN A 70 11.01 -27.14 6.27
N TYR A 71 10.99 -25.83 6.06
CA TYR A 71 9.74 -25.07 5.88
C TYR A 71 8.96 -25.45 4.61
N ARG A 72 9.55 -26.20 3.67
CA ARG A 72 8.84 -26.70 2.48
C ARG A 72 8.04 -27.98 2.76
N ALA A 73 8.37 -28.70 3.83
CA ALA A 73 7.68 -29.93 4.21
C ALA A 73 6.40 -29.63 5.02
N GLU A 74 6.38 -28.50 5.73
CA GLU A 74 5.20 -27.99 6.44
C GLU A 74 4.32 -27.19 5.46
N GLY A 75 3.10 -27.66 5.22
CA GLY A 75 2.17 -27.02 4.28
C GLY A 75 1.74 -25.61 4.72
N GLU A 76 1.70 -25.36 6.03
CA GLU A 76 1.22 -24.12 6.65
C GLU A 76 2.20 -22.94 6.40
N THR A 77 3.49 -23.17 6.63
CA THR A 77 4.56 -22.18 6.36
C THR A 77 4.63 -21.79 4.88
N CYS A 78 4.30 -22.71 3.97
CA CYS A 78 4.21 -22.43 2.53
C CYS A 78 3.05 -21.49 2.18
N VAL A 79 1.92 -21.61 2.88
CA VAL A 79 0.78 -20.69 2.73
C VAL A 79 1.17 -19.31 3.24
N GLU A 80 1.82 -19.21 4.40
CA GLU A 80 2.29 -17.93 4.94
C GLU A 80 3.30 -17.23 4.02
N PHE A 81 4.24 -17.99 3.45
CA PHE A 81 5.20 -17.45 2.48
C PHE A 81 4.51 -16.92 1.22
N LYS A 82 3.51 -17.65 0.69
CA LYS A 82 2.70 -17.18 -0.45
C LYS A 82 1.93 -15.90 -0.10
N ALA A 83 1.33 -15.83 1.08
CA ALA A 83 0.64 -14.61 1.55
C ALA A 83 1.60 -13.42 1.60
N MET A 84 2.81 -13.62 2.14
CA MET A 84 3.84 -12.59 2.19
C MET A 84 4.22 -12.09 0.78
N LEU A 85 4.38 -12.99 -0.19
CA LEU A 85 4.67 -12.62 -1.58
C LEU A 85 3.53 -11.82 -2.22
N ILE A 86 2.28 -12.22 -2.00
CA ILE A 86 1.10 -11.50 -2.49
C ILE A 86 1.05 -10.09 -1.89
N ALA A 87 1.21 -9.98 -0.57
CA ALA A 87 1.22 -8.70 0.14
C ALA A 87 2.31 -7.76 -0.41
N VAL A 88 3.53 -8.26 -0.58
CA VAL A 88 4.64 -7.48 -1.13
C VAL A 88 4.39 -7.07 -2.58
N GLY A 89 3.84 -7.95 -3.40
CA GLY A 89 3.45 -7.62 -4.77
C GLY A 89 2.46 -6.45 -4.82
N ILE A 90 1.43 -6.48 -3.97
CA ILE A 90 0.47 -5.38 -3.82
C ILE A 90 1.18 -4.10 -3.35
N HIS A 91 2.04 -4.19 -2.34
CA HIS A 91 2.78 -3.03 -1.82
C HIS A 91 3.73 -2.42 -2.87
N LEU A 92 4.35 -3.23 -3.73
CA LEU A 92 5.20 -2.74 -4.83
C LEU A 92 4.41 -2.02 -5.91
N LEU A 93 3.22 -2.53 -6.27
CA LEU A 93 2.34 -1.85 -7.21
C LEU A 93 1.79 -0.54 -6.61
N LEU A 94 1.46 -0.52 -5.32
CA LEU A 94 1.08 0.71 -4.61
C LEU A 94 2.23 1.71 -4.55
N LEU A 95 3.45 1.24 -4.30
CA LEU A 95 4.66 2.07 -4.33
C LEU A 95 4.85 2.68 -5.73
N MET A 96 4.65 1.91 -6.80
CA MET A 96 4.71 2.40 -8.17
C MET A 96 3.65 3.50 -8.42
N PHE A 97 2.41 3.30 -7.95
CA PHE A 97 1.38 4.34 -8.00
C PHE A 97 1.80 5.61 -7.27
N GLU A 98 2.26 5.50 -6.02
CA GLU A 98 2.70 6.63 -5.21
C GLU A 98 3.84 7.41 -5.90
N VAL A 99 4.79 6.72 -6.52
CA VAL A 99 5.91 7.35 -7.26
C VAL A 99 5.40 8.09 -8.49
N LEU A 100 4.50 7.49 -9.26
CA LEU A 100 3.90 8.14 -10.43
C LEU A 100 3.05 9.36 -10.04
N VAL A 101 2.33 9.28 -8.92
CA VAL A 101 1.58 10.43 -8.37
C VAL A 101 2.54 11.55 -7.98
N CYS A 102 3.62 11.22 -7.26
CA CYS A 102 4.62 12.20 -6.86
C CYS A 102 5.28 12.89 -8.07
N ASP A 103 5.69 12.11 -9.09
CA ASP A 103 6.27 12.66 -10.32
C ASP A 103 5.27 13.54 -11.09
N ARG A 104 4.02 13.09 -11.21
CA ARG A 104 2.95 13.85 -11.87
C ARG A 104 2.68 15.18 -11.17
N ILE A 105 2.59 15.19 -9.85
CA ILE A 105 2.30 16.41 -9.09
C ILE A 105 3.47 17.40 -9.18
N GLU A 106 4.71 16.92 -9.12
CA GLU A 106 5.90 17.78 -9.14
C GLU A 106 6.20 18.33 -10.55
N ARG A 107 6.09 17.50 -11.59
CA ARG A 107 6.52 17.86 -12.96
C ARG A 107 5.40 18.14 -13.93
N GLY A 108 4.17 17.72 -13.63
CA GLY A 108 3.04 17.85 -14.56
C GLY A 108 3.18 17.05 -15.85
N SER A 109 4.02 16.00 -15.86
CA SER A 109 4.17 15.09 -17.01
C SER A 109 3.22 13.88 -16.88
N HIS A 110 2.67 13.37 -17.99
CA HIS A 110 1.81 12.17 -18.11
C HIS A 110 0.31 12.28 -17.73
N PHE A 111 -0.57 11.60 -18.45
CA PHE A 111 -2.00 11.52 -18.12
C PHE A 111 -2.23 10.80 -16.77
N TRP A 112 -3.26 11.22 -16.03
CA TRP A 112 -3.67 10.57 -14.78
C TRP A 112 -4.09 9.12 -14.99
N LEU A 113 -4.62 8.77 -16.16
CA LEU A 113 -4.90 7.38 -16.53
C LEU A 113 -3.66 6.49 -16.50
N LEU A 114 -2.49 7.02 -16.91
CA LEU A 114 -1.21 6.31 -16.81
C LEU A 114 -0.74 6.22 -15.36
N VAL A 115 -0.88 7.31 -14.60
CA VAL A 115 -0.52 7.34 -13.17
C VAL A 115 -1.31 6.31 -12.37
N PHE A 116 -2.60 6.12 -12.68
CA PHE A 116 -3.48 5.15 -12.03
C PHE A 116 -3.36 3.72 -12.57
N MET A 117 -2.60 3.49 -13.65
CA MET A 117 -2.38 2.16 -14.23
C MET A 117 -1.97 1.10 -13.21
N PRO A 118 -1.06 1.34 -12.23
CA PRO A 118 -0.73 0.35 -11.22
C PRO A 118 -1.94 -0.08 -10.39
N LEU A 119 -2.84 0.85 -10.03
CA LEU A 119 -4.05 0.54 -9.27
C LEU A 119 -5.01 -0.35 -10.06
N PHE A 120 -5.11 -0.16 -11.38
CA PHE A 120 -5.90 -1.03 -12.25
C PHE A 120 -5.39 -2.48 -12.26
N PHE A 121 -4.09 -2.70 -12.03
CA PHE A 121 -3.53 -4.05 -11.82
C PHE A 121 -3.70 -4.53 -10.38
N VAL A 122 -3.60 -3.64 -9.38
CA VAL A 122 -3.80 -4.01 -7.97
C VAL A 122 -5.20 -4.57 -7.76
N SER A 123 -6.24 -4.00 -8.36
CA SER A 123 -7.62 -4.47 -8.16
C SER A 123 -7.86 -5.94 -8.53
N PRO A 124 -7.55 -6.44 -9.75
CA PRO A 124 -7.73 -7.86 -10.08
C PRO A 124 -6.78 -8.78 -9.30
N VAL A 125 -5.54 -8.33 -9.02
CA VAL A 125 -4.62 -9.08 -8.14
C VAL A 125 -5.21 -9.23 -6.74
N SER A 126 -5.82 -8.16 -6.22
CA SER A 126 -6.48 -8.16 -4.91
C SER A 126 -7.72 -9.06 -4.91
N VAL A 127 -8.49 -9.13 -6.00
CA VAL A 127 -9.62 -10.08 -6.11
C VAL A 127 -9.12 -11.52 -6.01
N ALA A 128 -8.04 -11.86 -6.74
CA ALA A 128 -7.44 -13.19 -6.67
C ALA A 128 -6.88 -13.49 -5.27
N ALA A 129 -6.23 -12.51 -4.64
CA ALA A 129 -5.74 -12.59 -3.27
C ALA A 129 -6.86 -12.81 -2.26
N CYS A 130 -7.99 -12.11 -2.41
CA CYS A 130 -9.18 -12.28 -1.57
C CYS A 130 -9.76 -13.69 -1.68
N VAL A 131 -9.97 -14.19 -2.90
CA VAL A 131 -10.48 -15.55 -3.13
C VAL A 131 -9.55 -16.61 -2.54
N TRP A 132 -8.23 -16.40 -2.67
CA TRP A 132 -7.25 -17.28 -2.06
C TRP A 132 -7.24 -17.18 -0.53
N GLY A 133 -7.26 -15.97 0.03
CA GLY A 133 -7.21 -15.74 1.47
C GLY A 133 -8.47 -16.18 2.21
N PHE A 134 -9.65 -16.07 1.61
CA PHE A 134 -10.89 -16.64 2.17
C PHE A 134 -10.81 -18.15 2.32
N ARG A 135 -10.10 -18.85 1.41
CA ARG A 135 -9.88 -20.30 1.53
C ARG A 135 -8.91 -20.70 2.63
N HIS A 136 -8.12 -19.76 3.13
CA HIS A 136 -7.08 -19.99 4.16
C HIS A 136 -7.35 -19.18 5.44
N ASP A 137 -8.59 -18.70 5.64
CA ASP A 137 -9.05 -17.94 6.82
C ASP A 137 -8.16 -16.74 7.21
N ARG A 138 -7.67 -16.02 6.20
CA ARG A 138 -6.78 -14.87 6.38
C ARG A 138 -7.56 -13.57 6.55
N SER A 139 -7.08 -12.71 7.44
CA SER A 139 -7.51 -11.31 7.55
C SER A 139 -7.10 -10.51 6.30
N LEU A 140 -8.07 -10.09 5.49
CA LEU A 140 -7.87 -9.40 4.20
C LEU A 140 -8.48 -7.98 4.26
N GLU A 141 -7.78 -7.01 4.84
CA GLU A 141 -8.34 -5.64 4.94
C GLU A 141 -8.02 -4.79 3.69
N LEU A 142 -6.74 -4.74 3.29
CA LEU A 142 -6.28 -3.92 2.16
C LEU A 142 -6.75 -4.48 0.81
N GLU A 143 -6.71 -5.80 0.62
CA GLU A 143 -7.10 -6.41 -0.66
C GLU A 143 -8.58 -6.20 -0.95
N ILE A 144 -9.45 -6.27 0.06
CA ILE A 144 -10.88 -6.02 -0.11
C ILE A 144 -11.11 -4.57 -0.54
N LEU A 145 -10.45 -3.60 0.11
CA LEU A 145 -10.53 -2.19 -0.26
C LEU A 145 -10.09 -1.95 -1.71
N CYS A 146 -8.98 -2.53 -2.14
CA CYS A 146 -8.50 -2.38 -3.52
C CYS A 146 -9.38 -3.09 -4.56
N SER A 147 -10.00 -4.21 -4.18
CA SER A 147 -10.87 -4.99 -5.07
C SER A 147 -12.18 -4.25 -5.38
N VAL A 148 -12.82 -3.70 -4.34
CA VAL A 148 -14.15 -3.08 -4.46
C VAL A 148 -14.07 -1.71 -5.14
N ASN A 149 -12.95 -1.00 -5.01
CA ASN A 149 -12.82 0.39 -5.47
C ASN A 149 -12.26 0.55 -6.90
N ILE A 150 -12.24 -0.50 -7.73
CA ILE A 150 -11.71 -0.43 -9.11
C ILE A 150 -12.41 0.66 -9.96
N LEU A 151 -13.75 0.73 -9.88
CA LEU A 151 -14.52 1.74 -10.61
C LEU A 151 -14.22 3.14 -10.12
N GLN A 152 -14.04 3.31 -8.81
CA GLN A 152 -13.67 4.59 -8.20
C GLN A 152 -12.30 5.04 -8.71
N PHE A 153 -11.31 4.15 -8.78
CA PHE A 153 -9.99 4.48 -9.33
C PHE A 153 -10.08 4.93 -10.80
N ILE A 154 -10.88 4.24 -11.61
CA ILE A 154 -11.09 4.58 -13.03
C ILE A 154 -11.73 5.96 -13.16
N PHE A 155 -12.84 6.21 -12.44
CA PHE A 155 -13.54 7.49 -12.52
C PHE A 155 -12.69 8.66 -11.99
N ILE A 156 -11.93 8.46 -10.92
CA ILE A 156 -10.99 9.48 -10.43
C ILE A 156 -9.95 9.80 -11.50
N ALA A 157 -9.35 8.80 -12.13
CA ALA A 157 -8.35 9.04 -13.18
C ALA A 157 -8.93 9.81 -14.38
N LEU A 158 -10.09 9.38 -14.90
CA LEU A 158 -10.78 10.04 -16.01
C LEU A 158 -11.22 11.47 -15.67
N ARG A 159 -11.64 11.69 -14.42
CA ARG A 159 -12.02 13.01 -13.92
C ARG A 159 -10.81 13.94 -13.82
N LEU A 160 -9.70 13.45 -13.28
CA LEU A 160 -8.45 14.23 -13.17
C LEU A 160 -7.86 14.57 -14.54
N ASP A 161 -8.06 13.71 -15.55
CA ASP A 161 -7.73 13.99 -16.95
C ASP A 161 -8.74 14.90 -17.67
N LYS A 162 -9.79 15.37 -16.97
CA LYS A 162 -10.87 16.21 -17.51
C LYS A 162 -11.64 15.56 -18.67
N ILE A 163 -11.61 14.23 -18.78
CA ILE A 163 -12.42 13.48 -19.76
C ILE A 163 -13.88 13.47 -19.31
N ILE A 164 -14.11 13.33 -18.00
CA ILE A 164 -15.45 13.35 -17.40
C ILE A 164 -15.62 14.63 -16.58
N HIS A 165 -16.74 15.34 -16.82
CA HIS A 165 -17.01 16.62 -16.18
C HIS A 165 -17.88 16.56 -14.90
N TRP A 166 -18.21 15.37 -14.39
CA TRP A 166 -19.09 15.18 -13.22
C TRP A 166 -18.60 15.91 -11.94
N PRO A 167 -19.51 16.52 -11.16
CA PRO A 167 -19.15 17.09 -9.87
C PRO A 167 -18.58 16.02 -8.93
N TRP A 168 -17.76 16.45 -7.97
CA TRP A 168 -17.20 15.56 -6.93
C TRP A 168 -18.23 15.20 -5.84
N LEU A 169 -19.51 15.60 -6.02
CA LEU A 169 -20.60 15.56 -5.05
C LEU A 169 -21.88 15.05 -5.72
#